data_AF-A0A7W0X3T2-F1
#
_entry.id   AF-A0A7W0X3T2-F1
#
_cell.length_a   1.000
_cell.length_b   1.000
_cell.length_c   1.000
_cell.angle_alpha   90.00
_cell.angle_beta   90.00
_cell.angle_gamma   90.00
#
_symmetry.space_group_name_H-M   'P 1'
#
loop_
_entity.id
_entity.type
_entity.pdbx_description
1 polymer ?
#
loop_
_entity_poly.entity_id
_entity_poly.type
_entity_poly.pdbx_seq_one_letter_code
_entity_poly.pdbx_strand_id
1 'polypeptide(L)'
;MSLEIMFPIAWGGVWDYPYKEAHPLIRDLRDRLGAEKLLWGSDMPNLERFCTYRQSLHYVQRYCDFLSPSDMDRILGGNAARLYRIGATSH
;
A
#
# COMPACT_ATOMS: atom_id res chain seq x y z
N MET A 1 3.40 -15.93 -1.53
CA MET A 1 2.21 -15.23 -1.02
C MET A 1 2.59 -13.77 -0.79
N SER A 2 1.79 -12.84 -1.30
CA SER A 2 1.92 -11.38 -1.09
C SER A 2 0.56 -10.84 -0.63
N LEU A 3 0.56 -9.77 0.15
CA LEU A 3 -0.63 -9.13 0.72
C LEU A 3 -0.78 -7.70 0.20
N GLU A 4 -2.00 -7.33 -0.13
CA GLU A 4 -2.34 -5.97 -0.58
C GLU A 4 -2.74 -5.05 0.58
N ILE A 5 -2.20 -3.83 0.55
CA ILE A 5 -2.53 -2.74 1.47
C ILE A 5 -3.57 -1.85 0.79
N MET A 6 -4.84 -2.05 1.16
CA MET A 6 -5.99 -1.37 0.57
C MET A 6 -7.05 -1.02 1.64
N PHE A 7 -6.62 -0.36 2.72
CA PHE A 7 -7.50 0.02 3.83
C PHE A 7 -8.68 0.93 3.45
N PRO A 8 -8.55 1.90 2.51
CA PRO A 8 -9.68 2.76 2.14
C PRO A 8 -10.91 2.01 1.62
N ILE A 9 -10.73 0.90 0.89
CA ILE A 9 -11.86 0.12 0.38
C ILE A 9 -12.57 -0.64 1.50
N ALA A 10 -11.79 -1.20 2.43
CA ALA A 10 -12.33 -1.98 3.54
C ALA A 10 -12.98 -1.09 4.61
N TRP A 11 -12.43 0.10 4.85
CA TRP A 11 -12.76 0.90 6.04
C TRP A 11 -13.04 2.38 5.77
N GLY A 12 -12.94 2.87 4.53
CA GLY A 12 -13.10 4.29 4.22
C GLY A 12 -14.52 4.85 4.43
N GLY A 13 -15.52 3.98 4.69
CA GLY A 13 -16.85 4.40 5.14
C GLY A 13 -16.95 4.66 6.66
N VAL A 14 -15.90 4.34 7.42
CA VAL A 14 -15.85 4.45 8.88
C VAL A 14 -14.64 5.26 9.34
N TRP A 15 -13.50 5.15 8.66
CA TRP A 15 -12.27 5.87 8.98
C TRP A 15 -12.09 7.08 8.07
N ASP A 16 -11.78 8.21 8.69
CA ASP A 16 -11.49 9.44 7.98
C ASP A 16 -10.03 9.49 7.50
N TYR A 17 -9.78 10.17 6.37
CA TYR A 17 -8.43 10.48 5.93
C TYR A 17 -7.67 11.28 7.02
N PRO A 18 -6.41 10.94 7.37
CA PRO A 18 -5.48 10.07 6.63
C PRO A 18 -5.48 8.59 7.05
N TYR A 19 -6.60 8.05 7.54
CA TYR A 19 -6.77 6.65 7.95
C TYR A 19 -5.78 6.26 9.06
N LYS A 20 -5.82 6.97 10.18
CA LYS A 20 -4.82 6.85 11.26
C LYS A 20 -4.78 5.45 11.86
N GLU A 21 -5.91 4.75 11.84
CA GLU A 21 -6.09 3.37 12.27
C GLU A 21 -5.30 2.39 11.39
N ALA A 22 -5.12 2.71 10.11
CA ALA A 22 -4.36 1.88 9.19
C ALA A 22 -2.85 1.93 9.45
N HIS A 23 -2.31 3.04 9.97
CA HIS A 23 -0.87 3.23 10.14
C HIS A 23 -0.23 2.19 11.08
N PRO A 24 -0.72 1.96 12.32
CA PRO A 24 -0.16 0.91 13.17
C PRO A 24 -0.36 -0.49 12.57
N LEU A 25 -1.46 -0.73 11.85
CA LEU A 25 -1.69 -2.02 11.18
C LEU A 25 -0.66 -2.27 10.08
N ILE A 26 -0.34 -1.25 9.27
CA ILE A 26 0.70 -1.35 8.24
C ILE A 26 2.07 -1.59 8.88
N ARG A 27 2.37 -0.95 10.01
CA ARG A 27 3.60 -1.20 10.79
C ARG A 27 3.68 -2.66 11.24
N ASP A 28 2.63 -3.16 11.86
CA ASP A 28 2.58 -4.54 12.36
C ASP A 28 2.70 -5.56 11.21
N LEU A 29 2.04 -5.29 10.07
CA LEU A 29 2.16 -6.11 8.87
C LEU A 29 3.59 -6.12 8.34
N ARG A 30 4.26 -4.95 8.29
CA ARG A 30 5.66 -4.85 7.87
C ARG A 30 6.58 -5.61 8.81
N ASP A 31 6.43 -5.42 10.12
CA ASP A 31 7.27 -6.03 11.15
C ASP A 31 7.11 -7.56 11.18
N ARG A 32 5.91 -8.07 10.92
CA ARG A 32 5.61 -9.51 10.94
C ARG A 32 5.90 -10.25 9.64
N LEU A 33 5.59 -9.64 8.50
CA LEU A 33 5.62 -10.29 7.20
C LEU A 33 6.82 -9.89 6.34
N GLY A 34 7.44 -8.75 6.64
CA GLY A 34 8.44 -8.12 5.80
C GLY A 34 7.83 -7.26 4.69
N ALA A 35 8.48 -6.15 4.37
CA ALA A 35 8.02 -5.22 3.33
C ALA A 35 7.98 -5.86 1.93
N GLU A 36 8.79 -6.88 1.66
CA GLU A 36 8.83 -7.62 0.40
C GLU A 36 7.58 -8.48 0.12
N LYS A 37 6.70 -8.62 1.11
CA LYS A 37 5.42 -9.32 1.00
C LYS A 37 4.23 -8.38 0.86
N LEU A 38 4.43 -7.07 0.99
CA LEU A 38 3.37 -6.08 0.96
C LEU A 38 3.32 -5.36 -0.39
N LEU A 39 2.13 -5.14 -0.93
CA LEU A 39 1.94 -4.37 -2.16
C LEU A 39 0.83 -3.34 -1.95
N TRP A 40 1.00 -2.16 -2.49
CA TRP A 40 -0.07 -1.16 -2.54
C TRP A 40 -0.89 -1.34 -3.81
N GLY A 41 -2.20 -1.19 -3.70
CA GLY A 41 -3.11 -1.09 -4.83
C GLY A 41 -4.29 -0.19 -4.49
N SER A 42 -4.75 0.54 -5.50
CA SER A 42 -5.78 1.57 -5.32
C SER A 42 -7.20 1.02 -5.38
N ASP A 43 -7.46 -0.04 -6.14
CA ASP A 43 -8.81 -0.50 -6.54
C ASP A 43 -9.64 0.61 -7.21
N MET A 44 -9.03 1.27 -8.19
CA MET A 44 -9.73 2.20 -9.07
C MET A 44 -10.70 1.41 -10.01
N PRO A 45 -11.98 1.83 -10.18
CA PRO A 45 -12.61 3.07 -9.71
C PRO A 45 -13.33 3.01 -8.36
N ASN A 46 -13.41 1.85 -7.73
CA ASN A 46 -14.14 1.64 -6.47
C ASN A 46 -13.67 2.57 -5.33
N LEU A 47 -12.39 2.92 -5.32
CA LEU A 47 -11.77 3.81 -4.34
C LEU A 47 -12.43 5.18 -4.22
N GLU A 48 -12.94 5.73 -5.32
CA GLU A 48 -13.41 7.11 -5.38
C GLU A 48 -14.61 7.38 -4.46
N ARG A 49 -15.27 6.32 -3.97
CA ARG A 49 -16.32 6.40 -2.94
C ARG A 49 -15.79 6.86 -1.57
N PHE A 50 -14.49 6.69 -1.31
CA PHE A 50 -13.90 6.90 0.01
C PHE A 50 -12.82 7.98 0.01
N CYS A 51 -11.96 8.02 -1.02
CA CYS A 51 -11.01 9.10 -1.18
C CYS A 51 -10.52 9.26 -2.61
N THR A 52 -9.81 10.37 -2.86
CA THR A 52 -9.10 10.57 -4.12
C THR A 52 -7.94 9.57 -4.27
N TYR A 53 -7.56 9.26 -5.51
CA TYR A 53 -6.35 8.46 -5.80
C TYR A 53 -5.09 9.04 -5.14
N ARG A 54 -4.97 10.37 -5.09
CA ARG A 54 -3.84 11.03 -4.43
C ARG A 54 -3.82 10.75 -2.92
N GLN A 55 -4.98 10.76 -2.27
CA GLN A 55 -5.10 10.43 -0.85
C GLN A 55 -4.77 8.95 -0.58
N SER A 56 -5.16 8.03 -1.45
CA SER A 56 -4.82 6.60 -1.29
C SER A 56 -3.34 6.30 -1.45
N LEU A 57 -2.57 7.14 -2.15
CA LEU A 57 -1.10 7.09 -2.13
C LEU A 57 -0.51 7.79 -0.91
N HIS A 58 -0.99 9.00 -0.62
CA HIS A 58 -0.40 9.84 0.42
C HIS A 58 -0.55 9.26 1.83
N TYR A 59 -1.64 8.55 2.13
CA TYR A 59 -1.79 7.97 3.48
C TYR A 59 -0.68 6.97 3.81
N VAL A 60 -0.17 6.26 2.80
CA VAL A 60 1.02 5.40 2.95
C VAL A 60 2.29 6.26 2.89
N GLN A 61 2.48 7.03 1.82
CA GLN A 61 3.73 7.75 1.56
C GLN A 61 4.12 8.79 2.61
N ARG A 62 3.14 9.48 3.20
CA ARG A 62 3.39 10.64 4.06
C ARG A 62 3.16 10.38 5.54
N TYR A 63 2.38 9.36 5.89
CA TYR A 63 1.97 9.11 7.27
C TYR A 63 2.49 7.78 7.83
N CYS A 64 3.01 6.88 6.97
CA CYS A 64 3.74 5.70 7.42
C CYS A 64 5.25 6.00 7.50
N ASP A 65 5.64 6.93 8.38
CA ASP A 65 7.02 7.41 8.58
C ASP A 65 8.04 6.34 8.99
N PHE A 66 7.53 5.21 9.48
CA PHE A 66 8.29 4.04 9.89
C PHE A 66 8.72 3.13 8.75
N LEU A 67 8.18 3.33 7.55
CA LEU A 67 8.63 2.64 6.36
C LEU A 67 9.91 3.32 5.87
N SER A 68 10.99 2.56 5.75
CA SER A 68 12.21 3.10 5.14
C SER A 68 11.96 3.43 3.66
N PRO A 69 12.78 4.29 3.03
CA PRO A 69 12.68 4.54 1.59
C PRO A 69 12.67 3.25 0.75
N SER A 70 13.47 2.26 1.16
CA SER A 70 13.55 0.96 0.50
C SER A 70 12.29 0.09 0.72
N ASP A 71 11.61 0.21 1.87
CA ASP A 71 10.31 -0.42 2.09
C ASP A 71 9.26 0.22 1.20
N MET A 72 9.26 1.55 1.12
CA MET A 72 8.32 2.33 0.31
C MET A 72 8.43 1.96 -1.17
N ASP A 73 9.65 1.91 -1.73
CA ASP A 73 9.89 1.54 -3.12
C ASP A 73 9.39 0.12 -3.44
N ARG A 74 9.58 -0.82 -2.50
CA ARG A 74 9.06 -2.19 -2.63
C ARG A 74 7.54 -2.21 -2.62
N ILE A 75 6.92 -1.57 -1.64
CA ILE A 75 5.47 -1.62 -1.41
C ILE A 75 4.72 -0.95 -2.56
N LEU A 76 5.18 0.22 -3.01
CA LEU A 76 4.47 1.02 -4.01
C LEU A 76 4.65 0.55 -5.46
N GLY A 77 5.56 -0.38 -5.72
CA GLY A 77 5.72 -0.88 -7.08
C GLY A 77 6.72 -2.01 -7.25
N GLY A 78 7.82 -2.04 -6.49
CA GLY A 78 8.88 -3.05 -6.66
C GLY A 78 8.38 -4.49 -6.49
N ASN A 79 7.51 -4.73 -5.52
CA ASN A 79 6.92 -6.05 -5.30
C ASN A 79 5.92 -6.43 -6.39
N ALA A 80 5.11 -5.49 -6.87
CA ALA A 80 4.20 -5.72 -7.99
C ALA A 80 4.99 -6.01 -9.28
N ALA A 81 6.03 -5.24 -9.57
CA ALA A 81 6.91 -5.45 -10.71
C ALA A 81 7.55 -6.84 -10.68
N ARG A 82 8.06 -7.28 -9.51
CA ARG A 82 8.60 -8.63 -9.33
C ARG A 82 7.54 -9.71 -9.50
N LEU A 83 6.33 -9.51 -8.95
CA LEU A 83 5.24 -10.48 -9.01
C LEU A 83 4.74 -10.68 -10.45
N TYR A 84 4.54 -9.59 -11.17
CA TYR A 84 4.02 -9.57 -12.54
C TYR A 84 5.12 -9.64 -13.62
N ARG A 85 6.40 -9.75 -13.21
CA ARG A 85 7.58 -9.78 -14.10
C ARG A 85 7.66 -8.57 -15.05
N ILE A 86 7.28 -7.39 -14.56
CA ILE A 86 7.35 -6.14 -15.31
C ILE A 86 8.83 -5.74 -15.45
N GLY A 87 9.30 -5.53 -16.67
CA GLY A 87 10.68 -5.13 -16.97
C GLY A 87 11.69 -6.28 -17.08
N ALA A 88 11.26 -7.54 -16.94
CA ALA A 88 12.07 -8.69 -17.33
C ALA A 88 11.97 -8.88 -18.85
N THR A 89 12.96 -8.40 -19.60
CA THR A 89 13.15 -8.81 -21.00
C THR A 89 13.51 -10.29 -21.00
N SER A 90 12.55 -11.13 -21.36
CA SER A 90 12.83 -12.51 -21.79
C SER A 90 13.69 -12.45 -23.05
N HIS A 91 14.94 -12.90 -22.92
CA HIS A 91 15.74 -13.36 -24.06
C HIS A 91 15.23 -14.73 -24.51
#